data_AF-A0A924RY07-F1
#
_entry.id   AF-A0A924RY07-F1
#
_cell.length_a   1.000
_cell.length_b   1.000
_cell.length_c   1.000
_cell.angle_alpha   90.00
_cell.angle_beta   90.00
_cell.angle_gamma   90.00
#
_symmetry.space_group_name_H-M   'P 1'
#
loop_
_entity.id
_entity.type
_entity.pdbx_description
1 polymer ?
#
loop_
_entity_poly.entity_id
_entity_poly.type
_entity_poly.pdbx_seq_one_letter_code
_entity_poly.pdbx_strand_id
1 'polypeptide(L)'
;MTTDPLETKTLSFDDTAVAFKHQTDKELKESYWLFKAISNNILVNIGPLMTKFAMAIRLPITKIIKKTIFKQFCGGETIAECTSTINKLANVGVGTILDYSIEGEEEEKVFDHTAKEVMDTIKKAVEMPQAIPFCVFKITGIARFELIRKIDNNEELNKLEKFEWQKALSRLENIAKTAFDLQKPLMIDAEESWIQNAIDNLALELMRKYNKEKAIIFSTYQLYRHDKLASLITDLTLAQVEGFILGAKLVRGAYMEKERKRAFELGYNSPIQNDKDSTDRDYNLAISFCLDNLKDVNFVAGTHNQYSCEILIEKMEFKSIENNHSNIYFSQLLGMSDNLSFNLSNANYNVAKYVPYGPVKAVLPYLFRRAEENTAIAGQMGRELKLISSEIKRRKI
;
A
#
# COMPACT_ATOMS: atom_id res chain seq x y z
N MET A 1 -41.05 -7.13 -24.14
CA MET A 1 -39.88 -7.68 -23.44
C MET A 1 -39.73 -6.87 -22.17
N THR A 2 -40.17 -7.46 -21.06
CA THR A 2 -40.07 -6.91 -19.72
C THR A 2 -38.59 -6.86 -19.35
N THR A 3 -38.06 -5.66 -19.16
CA THR A 3 -36.76 -5.45 -18.52
C THR A 3 -36.90 -5.90 -17.07
N ASP A 4 -36.24 -7.01 -16.74
CA ASP A 4 -36.04 -7.44 -15.37
C ASP A 4 -35.41 -6.26 -14.60
N PRO A 5 -35.93 -5.86 -13.42
CA PRO A 5 -35.24 -4.89 -12.60
C PRO A 5 -33.87 -5.50 -12.28
N LEU A 6 -32.79 -4.81 -12.62
CA LEU A 6 -31.45 -5.17 -12.16
C LEU A 6 -31.54 -5.39 -10.66
N GLU A 7 -31.52 -6.64 -10.21
CA GLU A 7 -31.28 -6.98 -8.81
C GLU A 7 -29.96 -6.31 -8.47
N THR A 8 -30.03 -5.17 -7.78
CA THR A 8 -28.88 -4.58 -7.12
C THR A 8 -28.47 -5.60 -6.08
N LYS A 9 -27.56 -6.50 -6.47
CA LYS A 9 -26.96 -7.47 -5.57
C LYS A 9 -26.34 -6.65 -4.45
N THR A 10 -26.98 -6.66 -3.28
CA THR A 10 -26.50 -5.92 -2.11
C THR A 10 -25.07 -6.39 -1.84
N LEU A 11 -24.11 -5.47 -1.90
CA LEU A 11 -22.71 -5.78 -1.64
C LEU A 11 -22.60 -6.41 -0.25
N SER A 12 -22.04 -7.62 -0.17
CA SER A 12 -21.80 -8.31 1.10
C SER A 12 -20.35 -8.75 1.18
N PHE A 13 -19.66 -8.29 2.21
CA PHE A 13 -18.28 -8.69 2.50
C PHE A 13 -18.14 -10.10 3.07
N ASP A 14 -19.25 -10.79 3.34
CA ASP A 14 -19.26 -12.17 3.78
C ASP A 14 -19.62 -13.15 2.65
N ASP A 15 -19.82 -12.68 1.41
CA ASP A 15 -19.94 -13.57 0.24
C ASP A 15 -18.59 -14.21 -0.09
N THR A 16 -18.37 -15.40 0.45
CA THR A 16 -17.13 -16.16 0.26
C THR A 16 -17.01 -16.73 -1.15
N ALA A 17 -18.13 -16.95 -1.84
CA ALA A 17 -18.12 -17.50 -3.19
C ALA A 17 -17.51 -16.51 -4.17
N VAL A 18 -17.81 -15.22 -4.02
CA VAL A 18 -17.14 -14.13 -4.76
C VAL A 18 -15.71 -13.94 -4.26
N ALA A 19 -15.51 -13.83 -2.93
CA ALA A 19 -14.22 -13.56 -2.32
C ALA A 19 -13.10 -14.50 -2.81
N PHE A 20 -13.40 -15.81 -2.88
CA PHE A 20 -12.42 -16.84 -3.19
C PHE A 20 -12.59 -17.47 -4.57
N LYS A 21 -13.42 -16.88 -5.45
CA LYS A 21 -13.65 -17.38 -6.82
C LYS A 21 -12.36 -17.58 -7.60
N HIS A 22 -11.37 -16.73 -7.35
CA HIS A 22 -10.07 -16.75 -8.00
C HIS A 22 -9.13 -17.86 -7.52
N GLN A 23 -9.46 -18.54 -6.41
CA GLN A 23 -8.61 -19.58 -5.80
C GLN A 23 -9.11 -20.99 -6.14
N THR A 24 -8.16 -21.87 -6.43
CA THR A 24 -8.40 -23.32 -6.50
C THR A 24 -8.55 -23.94 -5.10
N ASP A 25 -9.14 -25.13 -5.03
CA ASP A 25 -9.31 -25.86 -3.76
C ASP A 25 -7.98 -26.16 -3.07
N LYS A 26 -6.92 -26.39 -3.86
CA LYS A 26 -5.57 -26.57 -3.36
C LYS A 26 -5.02 -25.27 -2.76
N GLU A 27 -5.13 -24.15 -3.47
CA GLU A 27 -4.68 -22.84 -2.97
C GLU A 27 -5.43 -22.46 -1.69
N LEU A 28 -6.74 -22.69 -1.62
CA LEU A 28 -7.55 -22.40 -0.44
C LEU A 28 -7.11 -23.21 0.79
N LYS A 29 -6.79 -24.50 0.61
CA LYS A 29 -6.21 -25.34 1.67
C LYS A 29 -4.81 -24.88 2.09
N GLU A 30 -3.96 -24.50 1.14
CA GLU A 30 -2.63 -23.93 1.42
C GLU A 30 -2.75 -22.65 2.25
N SER A 31 -3.63 -21.72 1.85
CA SER A 31 -3.91 -20.49 2.60
C SER A 31 -4.47 -20.79 3.99
N TYR A 32 -5.41 -21.73 4.13
CA TYR A 32 -5.94 -22.12 5.46
C TYR A 32 -4.83 -22.53 6.43
N TRP A 33 -3.91 -23.41 6.01
CA TRP A 33 -2.82 -23.85 6.87
C TRP A 33 -1.82 -22.73 7.18
N LEU A 34 -1.55 -21.88 6.19
CA LEU A 34 -0.69 -20.71 6.38
C LEU A 34 -1.29 -19.74 7.40
N PHE A 35 -2.55 -19.34 7.24
CA PHE A 35 -3.24 -18.45 8.16
C PHE A 35 -3.37 -19.06 9.55
N LYS A 36 -3.61 -20.37 9.65
CA LYS A 36 -3.61 -21.09 10.92
C LYS A 36 -2.24 -21.03 11.62
N ALA A 37 -1.15 -21.20 10.87
CA ALA A 37 0.20 -21.08 11.42
C ALA A 37 0.53 -19.65 11.89
N ILE A 38 0.19 -18.63 11.09
CA ILE A 38 0.46 -17.22 11.44
C ILE A 38 -0.48 -16.73 12.54
N SER A 39 -1.69 -17.30 12.70
CA SER A 39 -2.57 -16.97 13.84
C SER A 39 -2.01 -17.42 15.20
N ASN A 40 -0.91 -18.18 15.22
CA ASN A 40 -0.21 -18.55 16.44
C ASN A 40 0.85 -17.51 16.79
N ASN A 41 0.59 -16.72 17.84
CA ASN A 41 1.48 -15.65 18.32
C ASN A 41 2.92 -16.14 18.62
N ILE A 42 3.10 -17.39 19.04
CA ILE A 42 4.43 -17.96 19.30
C ILE A 42 5.21 -18.07 17.99
N LEU A 43 4.56 -18.55 16.92
CA LEU A 43 5.20 -18.71 15.62
C LEU A 43 5.52 -17.36 14.98
N VAL A 44 4.69 -16.34 15.16
CA VAL A 44 4.96 -15.00 14.62
C VAL A 44 6.13 -14.33 15.33
N ASN A 45 6.25 -14.49 16.66
CA ASN A 45 7.34 -13.89 17.42
C ASN A 45 8.68 -14.62 17.22
N ILE A 46 8.66 -15.95 17.10
CA ILE A 46 9.88 -16.77 16.96
C ILE A 46 10.30 -16.93 15.50
N GLY A 47 9.36 -16.89 14.55
CA GLY A 47 9.59 -17.12 13.12
C GLY A 47 10.68 -16.23 12.51
N PRO A 48 10.65 -14.90 12.71
CA PRO A 48 11.69 -14.00 12.22
C PRO A 48 13.08 -14.34 12.78
N LEU A 49 13.18 -14.65 14.08
CA LEU A 49 14.43 -15.05 14.73
C LEU A 49 14.99 -16.34 14.14
N MET A 50 14.16 -17.38 14.02
CA MET A 50 14.54 -18.67 13.46
C MET A 50 14.94 -18.56 11.99
N THR A 51 14.23 -17.74 11.22
CA THR A 51 14.53 -17.49 9.80
C THR A 51 15.87 -16.77 9.65
N LYS A 52 16.10 -15.72 10.44
CA LYS A 52 17.39 -15.00 10.48
C LYS A 52 18.54 -15.93 10.88
N PHE A 53 18.36 -16.75 11.91
CA PHE A 53 19.35 -17.73 12.34
C PHE A 53 19.66 -18.74 11.22
N ALA A 54 18.63 -19.37 10.66
CA ALA A 54 18.79 -20.35 9.58
C ALA A 54 19.46 -19.76 8.33
N MET A 55 19.18 -18.49 8.00
CA MET A 55 19.90 -17.78 6.94
C MET A 55 21.36 -17.48 7.30
N ALA A 56 21.65 -17.09 8.55
CA ALA A 56 23.00 -16.81 9.03
C ALA A 56 23.90 -18.06 8.94
N ILE A 57 23.36 -19.24 9.29
CA ILE A 57 24.05 -20.52 9.14
C ILE A 57 23.90 -21.14 7.73
N ARG A 58 23.36 -20.39 6.76
CA ARG A 58 23.22 -20.77 5.34
C ARG A 58 22.39 -22.04 5.09
N LEU A 59 21.42 -22.35 5.95
CA LEU A 59 20.45 -23.42 5.70
C LEU A 59 19.60 -23.09 4.46
N PRO A 60 19.28 -24.08 3.60
CA PRO A 60 18.58 -23.87 2.33
C PRO A 60 17.06 -23.70 2.49
N ILE A 61 16.61 -22.80 3.37
CA ILE A 61 15.19 -22.57 3.69
C ILE A 61 14.45 -21.74 2.64
N THR A 62 15.17 -21.06 1.73
CA THR A 62 14.59 -20.12 0.74
C THR A 62 13.50 -20.76 -0.11
N LYS A 63 13.65 -22.04 -0.48
CA LYS A 63 12.64 -22.76 -1.28
C LYS A 63 11.32 -22.95 -0.52
N ILE A 64 11.39 -23.16 0.80
CA ILE A 64 10.21 -23.31 1.65
C ILE A 64 9.51 -21.95 1.79
N ILE A 65 10.28 -20.90 2.07
CA ILE A 65 9.76 -19.52 2.15
C ILE A 65 9.08 -19.12 0.82
N LYS A 66 9.74 -19.37 -0.31
CA LYS A 66 9.21 -19.07 -1.65
C LYS A 66 7.88 -19.78 -1.92
N LYS A 67 7.74 -21.05 -1.48
CA LYS A 67 6.54 -21.86 -1.69
C LYS A 67 5.41 -21.60 -0.67
N THR A 68 5.65 -20.80 0.37
CA THR A 68 4.69 -20.57 1.46
C THR A 68 4.36 -19.07 1.58
N ILE A 69 4.94 -18.38 2.57
CA ILE A 69 4.65 -16.97 2.90
C ILE A 69 4.86 -16.07 1.67
N PHE A 70 5.95 -16.26 0.93
CA PHE A 70 6.24 -15.43 -0.23
C PHE A 70 5.20 -15.60 -1.35
N LYS A 71 4.75 -16.82 -1.63
CA LYS A 71 3.71 -17.09 -2.65
C LYS A 71 2.37 -16.44 -2.27
N GLN A 72 2.05 -16.36 -0.98
CA GLN A 72 0.80 -15.77 -0.51
C GLN A 72 0.82 -14.23 -0.57
N PHE A 73 1.94 -13.60 -0.20
CA PHE A 73 1.99 -12.16 0.06
C PHE A 73 2.82 -11.36 -0.97
N CYS A 74 3.55 -12.03 -1.86
CA CYS A 74 4.38 -11.36 -2.88
C CYS A 74 3.99 -11.79 -4.30
N GLY A 75 4.15 -10.89 -5.25
CA GLY A 75 3.87 -11.13 -6.67
C GLY A 75 4.89 -12.03 -7.36
N GLY A 76 6.15 -11.99 -6.92
CA GLY A 76 7.28 -12.70 -7.51
C GLY A 76 8.63 -12.08 -7.11
N GLU A 77 9.73 -12.60 -7.62
CA GLU A 77 11.06 -11.98 -7.41
C GLU A 77 11.39 -10.88 -8.43
N THR A 78 10.71 -10.88 -9.58
CA THR A 78 10.91 -9.92 -10.68
C THR A 78 9.57 -9.45 -11.24
N ILE A 79 9.58 -8.35 -11.98
CA ILE A 79 8.38 -7.86 -12.71
C ILE A 79 7.81 -8.95 -13.63
N ALA A 80 8.67 -9.73 -14.29
CA ALA A 80 8.25 -10.83 -15.16
C ALA A 80 7.48 -11.92 -14.37
N GLU A 81 8.00 -12.34 -13.22
CA GLU A 81 7.33 -13.33 -12.35
C GLU A 81 5.97 -12.81 -11.85
N CYS A 82 5.84 -11.49 -11.63
CA CYS A 82 4.59 -10.87 -11.19
C CYS A 82 3.45 -10.95 -12.21
N THR A 83 3.74 -11.19 -13.50
CA THR A 83 2.73 -11.23 -14.57
C THR A 83 1.60 -12.23 -14.29
N SER A 84 1.92 -13.38 -13.70
CA SER A 84 0.90 -14.37 -13.31
C SER A 84 -0.06 -13.81 -12.27
N THR A 85 0.46 -13.16 -11.23
CA THR A 85 -0.32 -12.52 -10.17
C THR A 85 -1.15 -11.35 -10.71
N ILE A 86 -0.56 -10.51 -11.55
CA ILE A 86 -1.24 -9.39 -12.22
C ILE A 86 -2.43 -9.91 -13.03
N ASN A 87 -2.25 -10.94 -13.85
CA ASN A 87 -3.33 -11.52 -14.66
C ASN A 87 -4.42 -12.15 -13.80
N LYS A 88 -4.06 -12.86 -12.71
CA LYS A 88 -5.04 -13.43 -11.78
C LYS A 88 -5.93 -12.36 -11.16
N LEU A 89 -5.36 -11.23 -10.75
CA LEU A 89 -6.10 -10.10 -10.20
C LEU A 89 -6.92 -9.39 -11.29
N ALA A 90 -6.36 -9.15 -12.47
CA ALA A 90 -7.07 -8.47 -13.55
C ALA A 90 -8.29 -9.25 -14.04
N ASN A 91 -8.23 -10.58 -14.08
CA ASN A 91 -9.32 -11.46 -14.54
C ASN A 91 -10.60 -11.37 -13.70
N VAL A 92 -10.54 -10.76 -12.51
CA VAL A 92 -11.69 -10.53 -11.63
C VAL A 92 -11.88 -9.04 -11.31
N GLY A 93 -11.34 -8.15 -12.14
CA GLY A 93 -11.51 -6.70 -12.04
C GLY A 93 -10.67 -6.01 -10.96
N VAL A 94 -9.68 -6.70 -10.37
CA VAL A 94 -8.80 -6.12 -9.34
C VAL A 94 -7.48 -5.67 -9.97
N GLY A 95 -7.16 -4.39 -9.83
CA GLY A 95 -5.88 -3.84 -10.26
C GLY A 95 -4.70 -4.26 -9.37
N THR A 96 -3.49 -3.99 -9.84
CA THR A 96 -2.23 -4.26 -9.14
C THR A 96 -1.43 -2.98 -8.97
N ILE A 97 -0.86 -2.79 -7.78
CA ILE A 97 0.14 -1.76 -7.49
C ILE A 97 1.44 -2.50 -7.17
N LEU A 98 2.37 -2.57 -8.11
CA LEU A 98 3.65 -3.27 -7.90
C LEU A 98 4.57 -2.44 -7.01
N ASP A 99 5.01 -3.00 -5.88
CA ASP A 99 6.00 -2.40 -4.99
C ASP A 99 7.29 -3.20 -5.03
N TYR A 100 8.37 -2.57 -5.48
CA TYR A 100 9.70 -3.16 -5.37
C TYR A 100 10.19 -3.04 -3.93
N SER A 101 9.93 -4.09 -3.14
CA SER A 101 10.02 -4.05 -1.67
C SER A 101 11.43 -4.34 -1.16
N ILE A 102 12.38 -3.49 -1.55
CA ILE A 102 13.73 -3.46 -0.96
C ILE A 102 13.80 -2.30 0.05
N GLU A 103 14.34 -2.57 1.24
CA GLU A 103 14.37 -1.63 2.35
C GLU A 103 15.75 -1.60 3.03
N GLY A 104 16.16 -0.41 3.49
CA GLY A 104 17.37 -0.26 4.33
C GLY A 104 18.71 -0.31 3.58
N GLU A 105 18.70 0.05 2.30
CA GLU A 105 19.91 0.09 1.47
C GLU A 105 20.66 1.42 1.66
N GLU A 106 21.99 1.37 1.56
CA GLU A 106 22.86 2.55 1.75
C GLU A 106 23.75 2.83 0.53
N GLU A 107 23.69 1.99 -0.51
CA GLU A 107 24.60 2.06 -1.64
C GLU A 107 23.98 2.78 -2.86
N GLU A 108 24.74 3.73 -3.41
CA GLU A 108 24.36 4.50 -4.61
C GLU A 108 24.00 3.64 -5.82
N LYS A 109 24.68 2.49 -6.01
CA LYS A 109 24.36 1.55 -7.09
C LYS A 109 23.00 0.90 -6.91
N VAL A 110 22.61 0.64 -5.67
CA VAL A 110 21.30 0.06 -5.34
C VAL A 110 20.22 1.10 -5.59
N PHE A 111 20.44 2.36 -5.21
CA PHE A 111 19.52 3.45 -5.53
C PHE A 111 19.33 3.67 -7.04
N ASP A 112 20.40 3.61 -7.83
CA ASP A 112 20.32 3.68 -9.30
C ASP A 112 19.52 2.51 -9.88
N HIS A 113 19.74 1.30 -9.36
CA HIS A 113 19.00 0.11 -9.75
C HIS A 113 17.52 0.21 -9.38
N THR A 114 17.19 0.63 -8.16
CA THR A 114 15.81 0.82 -7.70
C THR A 114 15.10 1.86 -8.55
N ALA A 115 15.73 2.99 -8.87
CA ALA A 115 15.13 4.00 -9.74
C ALA A 115 14.81 3.43 -11.13
N LYS A 116 15.71 2.60 -11.68
CA LYS A 116 15.45 1.89 -12.95
C LYS A 116 14.29 0.90 -12.82
N GLU A 117 14.25 0.07 -11.79
CA GLU A 117 13.15 -0.86 -11.53
C GLU A 117 11.81 -0.13 -11.45
N VAL A 118 11.73 0.98 -10.72
CA VAL A 118 10.50 1.80 -10.64
C VAL A 118 10.08 2.30 -12.02
N MET A 119 11.00 2.82 -12.83
CA MET A 119 10.68 3.20 -14.22
C MET A 119 10.23 2.01 -15.08
N ASP A 120 10.75 0.82 -14.86
CA ASP A 120 10.32 -0.39 -15.55
C ASP A 120 8.93 -0.86 -15.09
N THR A 121 8.56 -0.67 -13.82
CA THR A 121 7.16 -0.88 -13.36
C THR A 121 6.19 0.11 -14.01
N ILE A 122 6.59 1.36 -14.22
CA ILE A 122 5.79 2.36 -14.95
C ILE A 122 5.56 1.93 -16.40
N LYS A 123 6.61 1.47 -17.09
CA LYS A 123 6.47 0.91 -18.45
C LYS A 123 5.56 -0.32 -18.46
N LYS A 124 5.68 -1.20 -17.46
CA LYS A 124 4.78 -2.35 -17.33
C LYS A 124 3.31 -1.92 -17.16
N ALA A 125 3.06 -0.84 -16.44
CA ALA A 125 1.72 -0.27 -16.30
C ALA A 125 1.17 0.30 -17.61
N VAL A 126 2.02 0.76 -18.52
CA VAL A 126 1.64 1.14 -19.89
C VAL A 126 1.26 -0.08 -20.73
N GLU A 127 2.01 -1.18 -20.61
CA GLU A 127 1.68 -2.43 -21.31
C GLU A 127 0.35 -3.04 -20.84
N MET A 128 -0.01 -2.85 -19.56
CA MET A 128 -1.18 -3.47 -18.94
C MET A 128 -2.07 -2.42 -18.22
N PRO A 129 -2.64 -1.45 -18.95
CA PRO A 129 -3.26 -0.25 -18.36
C PRO A 129 -4.48 -0.56 -17.48
N GLN A 130 -5.23 -1.61 -17.80
CA GLN A 130 -6.39 -2.04 -17.02
C GLN A 130 -5.99 -2.86 -15.78
N ALA A 131 -4.82 -3.49 -15.80
CA ALA A 131 -4.36 -4.37 -14.72
C ALA A 131 -3.47 -3.66 -13.70
N ILE A 132 -2.80 -2.57 -14.08
CA ILE A 132 -1.87 -1.82 -13.22
C ILE A 132 -2.27 -0.33 -13.23
N PRO A 133 -3.24 0.06 -12.37
CA PRO A 133 -3.73 1.44 -12.33
C PRO A 133 -2.75 2.44 -11.69
N PHE A 134 -1.86 1.97 -10.80
CA PHE A 134 -0.89 2.80 -10.09
C PHE A 134 0.48 2.15 -10.02
N CYS A 135 1.52 2.99 -9.99
CA CYS A 135 2.88 2.62 -9.63
C CYS A 135 3.20 3.18 -8.24
N VAL A 136 4.19 2.63 -7.53
CA VAL A 136 4.59 3.10 -6.21
C VAL A 136 6.08 2.91 -5.97
N PHE A 137 6.66 3.77 -5.13
CA PHE A 137 8.01 3.60 -4.60
C PHE A 137 8.18 4.37 -3.28
N LYS A 138 9.32 4.14 -2.63
CA LYS A 138 9.73 4.81 -1.38
C LYS A 138 10.93 5.71 -1.66
N ILE A 139 11.02 6.87 -1.01
CA ILE A 139 12.15 7.78 -1.19
C ILE A 139 13.43 7.15 -0.64
N THR A 140 13.35 6.40 0.47
CA THR A 140 14.49 5.64 1.00
C THR A 140 14.99 4.53 0.07
N GLY A 141 14.19 4.13 -0.92
CA GLY A 141 14.61 3.19 -1.97
C GLY A 141 15.55 3.81 -3.01
N ILE A 142 15.64 5.16 -3.07
CA ILE A 142 16.46 5.89 -4.05
C ILE A 142 17.40 6.93 -3.41
N ALA A 143 17.39 7.03 -2.08
CA ALA A 143 18.17 7.99 -1.32
C ALA A 143 18.50 7.43 0.07
N ARG A 144 19.69 7.77 0.58
CA ARG A 144 20.15 7.33 1.90
C ARG A 144 19.27 7.91 3.01
N PHE A 145 18.76 7.05 3.88
CA PHE A 145 17.87 7.41 4.98
C PHE A 145 18.37 8.60 5.82
N GLU A 146 19.63 8.53 6.23
CA GLU A 146 20.27 9.55 7.07
C GLU A 146 20.38 10.91 6.38
N LEU A 147 20.49 10.93 5.04
CA LEU A 147 20.50 12.16 4.26
C LEU A 147 19.11 12.81 4.27
N ILE A 148 18.05 12.02 4.11
CA ILE A 148 16.67 12.51 4.18
C ILE A 148 16.37 13.05 5.58
N ARG A 149 16.82 12.36 6.64
CA ARG A 149 16.70 12.82 8.03
C ARG A 149 17.35 14.19 8.25
N LYS A 150 18.56 14.40 7.70
CA LYS A 150 19.23 15.70 7.78
C LYS A 150 18.44 16.79 7.07
N ILE A 151 17.89 16.51 5.89
CA ILE A 151 17.01 17.43 5.17
C ILE A 151 15.76 17.78 5.99
N ASP A 152 15.09 16.77 6.57
CA ASP A 152 13.90 16.97 7.42
C ASP A 152 14.18 17.89 8.62
N ASN A 153 15.34 17.70 9.25
CA ASN A 153 15.80 18.48 10.39
C ASN A 153 16.43 19.84 10.03
N ASN A 154 16.52 20.19 8.74
CA ASN A 154 17.26 21.37 8.26
C ASN A 154 18.74 21.41 8.71
N GLU A 155 19.37 20.23 8.82
CA GLU A 155 20.80 20.11 9.13
C GLU A 155 21.67 20.48 7.92
N GLU A 156 22.82 21.10 8.16
CA GLU A 156 23.74 21.44 7.08
C GLU A 156 24.38 20.16 6.48
N LEU A 157 24.25 20.02 5.17
CA LEU A 157 24.89 18.94 4.42
C LEU A 157 26.34 19.30 4.06
N ASN A 158 27.25 18.36 4.24
CA ASN A 158 28.62 18.51 3.73
C ASN A 158 28.67 18.41 2.19
N LYS A 159 29.85 18.64 1.58
CA LYS A 159 29.99 18.64 0.11
C LYS A 159 29.59 17.32 -0.55
N LEU A 160 29.95 16.19 0.07
CA LEU A 160 29.62 14.86 -0.44
C LEU A 160 28.11 14.60 -0.31
N GLU A 161 27.52 14.96 0.83
CA GLU A 161 26.08 14.82 1.09
C GLU A 161 25.24 15.69 0.15
N LYS A 162 25.68 16.92 -0.17
CA LYS A 162 25.03 17.76 -1.18
C LYS A 162 25.05 17.10 -2.55
N PHE A 163 26.17 16.48 -2.93
CA PHE A 163 26.29 15.75 -4.19
C PHE A 163 25.39 14.50 -4.22
N GLU A 164 25.39 13.70 -3.15
CA GLU A 164 24.48 12.55 -2.99
C GLU A 164 23.00 12.99 -3.09
N TRP A 165 22.65 14.12 -2.45
CA TRP A 165 21.29 14.64 -2.48
C TRP A 165 20.87 15.08 -3.89
N GLN A 166 21.76 15.73 -4.63
CA GLN A 166 21.51 16.07 -6.03
C GLN A 166 21.27 14.82 -6.90
N LYS A 167 21.99 13.72 -6.64
CA LYS A 167 21.73 12.44 -7.33
C LYS A 167 20.36 11.87 -6.96
N ALA A 168 19.98 11.91 -5.68
CA ALA A 168 18.64 11.48 -5.23
C ALA A 168 17.53 12.30 -5.90
N LEU A 169 17.65 13.63 -5.94
CA LEU A 169 16.69 14.51 -6.62
C LEU A 169 16.61 14.22 -8.12
N SER A 170 17.75 13.93 -8.77
CA SER A 170 17.78 13.53 -10.19
C SER A 170 17.04 12.22 -10.44
N ARG A 171 17.23 11.20 -9.58
CA ARG A 171 16.46 9.94 -9.65
C ARG A 171 14.97 10.19 -9.52
N LEU A 172 14.58 10.95 -8.48
CA LEU A 172 13.19 11.28 -8.20
C LEU A 172 12.53 12.00 -9.39
N GLU A 173 13.19 13.02 -9.93
CA GLU A 173 12.72 13.79 -11.08
C GLU A 173 12.57 12.89 -12.33
N ASN A 174 13.54 12.01 -12.61
CA ASN A 174 13.45 11.09 -13.74
C ASN A 174 12.28 10.10 -13.60
N ILE A 175 12.05 9.57 -12.41
CA ILE A 175 10.91 8.67 -12.12
C ILE A 175 9.58 9.43 -12.32
N ALA A 176 9.44 10.60 -11.70
CA ALA A 176 8.22 11.41 -11.76
C ALA A 176 7.93 11.88 -13.19
N LYS A 177 8.95 12.33 -13.92
CA LYS A 177 8.83 12.70 -15.32
C LYS A 177 8.43 11.51 -16.19
N THR A 178 9.00 10.32 -15.95
CA THR A 178 8.62 9.11 -16.69
C THR A 178 7.14 8.77 -16.45
N ALA A 179 6.67 8.86 -15.21
CA ALA A 179 5.26 8.66 -14.87
C ALA A 179 4.35 9.70 -15.55
N PHE A 180 4.75 10.97 -15.57
CA PHE A 180 4.03 12.05 -16.25
C PHE A 180 3.99 11.84 -17.77
N ASP A 181 5.14 11.65 -18.43
CA ASP A 181 5.24 11.47 -19.88
C ASP A 181 4.40 10.26 -20.35
N LEU A 182 4.41 9.17 -19.57
CA LEU A 182 3.65 7.96 -19.85
C LEU A 182 2.23 7.98 -19.27
N GLN A 183 1.85 9.08 -18.64
CA GLN A 183 0.49 9.36 -18.17
C GLN A 183 -0.01 8.34 -17.13
N LYS A 184 0.91 7.83 -16.29
CA LYS A 184 0.65 6.83 -15.25
C LYS A 184 0.69 7.43 -13.84
N PRO A 185 -0.32 7.17 -12.99
CA PRO A 185 -0.28 7.51 -11.59
C PRO A 185 0.90 6.86 -10.85
N LEU A 186 1.60 7.65 -10.05
CA LEU A 186 2.77 7.29 -9.25
C LEU A 186 2.56 7.73 -7.80
N MET A 187 2.59 6.78 -6.89
CA MET A 187 2.50 6.99 -5.46
C MET A 187 3.89 7.08 -4.83
N ILE A 188 4.06 8.03 -3.94
CA ILE A 188 5.21 8.12 -3.03
C ILE A 188 4.72 7.62 -1.67
N ASP A 189 5.26 6.47 -1.23
CA ASP A 189 4.91 5.89 0.05
C ASP A 189 5.45 6.73 1.22
N ALA A 190 4.67 6.77 2.29
CA ALA A 190 5.05 7.40 3.54
C ALA A 190 5.81 6.41 4.43
N GLU A 191 6.79 6.95 5.15
CA GLU A 191 7.77 6.21 5.93
C GLU A 191 7.73 6.72 7.38
N GLU A 192 8.87 6.77 8.07
CA GLU A 192 8.95 7.19 9.47
C GLU A 192 8.78 8.71 9.66
N SER A 193 8.25 9.12 10.82
CA SER A 193 7.83 10.51 11.06
C SER A 193 8.97 11.53 10.95
N TRP A 194 10.21 11.14 11.22
CA TRP A 194 11.40 12.00 11.24
C TRP A 194 12.12 12.12 9.89
N ILE A 195 11.52 11.58 8.82
CA ILE A 195 11.91 11.84 7.43
C ILE A 195 10.71 12.29 6.58
N GLN A 196 9.51 12.27 7.17
CA GLN A 196 8.28 12.37 6.40
C GLN A 196 8.02 13.79 5.88
N ASN A 197 8.44 14.85 6.57
CA ASN A 197 8.23 16.21 6.07
C ASN A 197 9.05 16.46 4.80
N ALA A 198 10.29 15.93 4.77
CA ALA A 198 11.11 15.97 3.56
C ALA A 198 10.43 15.21 2.40
N ILE A 199 9.87 14.03 2.65
CA ILE A 199 9.14 13.25 1.65
C ILE A 199 7.89 14.00 1.16
N ASP A 200 7.10 14.56 2.07
CA ASP A 200 5.88 15.28 1.75
C ASP A 200 6.16 16.52 0.89
N ASN A 201 7.19 17.29 1.25
CA ASN A 201 7.61 18.47 0.50
C ASN A 201 8.01 18.11 -0.94
N LEU A 202 8.80 17.03 -1.12
CA LEU A 202 9.16 16.52 -2.43
C LEU A 202 7.93 16.10 -3.24
N ALA A 203 7.00 15.37 -2.63
CA ALA A 203 5.77 14.97 -3.29
C ALA A 203 4.92 16.17 -3.72
N LEU A 204 4.82 17.19 -2.87
CA LEU A 204 4.06 18.41 -3.13
C LEU A 204 4.68 19.27 -4.25
N GLU A 205 6.01 19.39 -4.29
CA GLU A 205 6.73 20.03 -5.41
C GLU A 205 6.47 19.30 -6.74
N LEU A 206 6.48 17.97 -6.74
CA LEU A 206 6.15 17.18 -7.92
C LEU A 206 4.67 17.31 -8.31
N MET A 207 3.74 17.37 -7.36
CA MET A 207 2.31 17.62 -7.63
C MET A 207 2.09 18.99 -8.27
N ARG A 208 2.73 20.04 -7.75
CA ARG A 208 2.70 21.38 -8.36
C ARG A 208 3.12 21.36 -9.83
N LYS A 209 4.13 20.56 -10.15
CA LYS A 209 4.71 20.47 -11.49
C LYS A 209 3.88 19.59 -12.43
N TYR A 210 3.41 18.43 -11.98
CA TYR A 210 2.89 17.37 -12.84
C TYR A 210 1.38 17.14 -12.73
N ASN A 211 0.70 17.61 -11.67
CA ASN A 211 -0.73 17.39 -11.47
C ASN A 211 -1.60 18.54 -11.98
N LYS A 212 -1.35 19.05 -13.19
CA LYS A 212 -2.13 20.20 -13.72
C LYS A 212 -3.52 19.79 -14.22
N GLU A 213 -3.59 18.77 -15.06
CA GLU A 213 -4.85 18.33 -15.68
C GLU A 213 -5.45 17.09 -15.01
N LYS A 214 -4.61 16.27 -14.38
CA LYS A 214 -5.00 15.09 -13.61
C LYS A 214 -3.98 14.79 -12.52
N ALA A 215 -4.37 14.01 -11.52
CA ALA A 215 -3.43 13.51 -10.53
C ALA A 215 -2.49 12.45 -11.15
N ILE A 216 -1.21 12.80 -11.30
CA ILE A 216 -0.13 11.87 -11.65
C ILE A 216 0.61 11.47 -10.39
N ILE A 217 0.99 12.41 -9.55
CA ILE A 217 1.72 12.18 -8.31
C ILE A 217 0.75 12.09 -7.15
N PHE A 218 0.94 11.08 -6.31
CA PHE A 218 0.15 10.86 -5.10
C PHE A 218 1.07 10.83 -3.89
N SER A 219 0.75 11.63 -2.86
CA SER A 219 1.38 11.53 -1.55
C SER A 219 0.59 10.57 -0.65
N THR A 220 1.28 9.92 0.29
CA THR A 220 0.66 9.00 1.24
C THR A 220 0.44 9.67 2.60
N TYR A 221 -0.81 9.77 3.03
CA TYR A 221 -1.18 10.32 4.33
C TYR A 221 -1.35 9.18 5.33
N GLN A 222 -0.56 9.19 6.39
CA GLN A 222 -0.65 8.21 7.49
C GLN A 222 -1.53 8.77 8.63
N LEU A 223 -2.83 8.45 8.63
CA LEU A 223 -3.82 9.01 9.54
C LEU A 223 -3.74 8.47 10.98
N TYR A 224 -2.78 7.59 11.28
CA TYR A 224 -2.38 7.30 12.65
C TYR A 224 -1.59 8.44 13.29
N ARG A 225 -1.11 9.42 12.53
CA ARG A 225 -0.42 10.60 13.03
C ARG A 225 -1.43 11.71 13.33
N HIS A 226 -1.25 12.39 14.46
CA HIS A 226 -2.21 13.42 14.90
C HIS A 226 -2.24 14.67 14.00
N ASP A 227 -1.20 14.90 13.18
CA ASP A 227 -1.09 16.05 12.29
C ASP A 227 -1.63 15.79 10.87
N LYS A 228 -1.74 14.52 10.43
CA LYS A 228 -1.91 14.20 9.00
C LYS A 228 -3.27 14.52 8.41
N LEU A 229 -4.33 14.55 9.21
CA LEU A 229 -5.63 15.05 8.74
C LEU A 229 -5.55 16.56 8.43
N ALA A 230 -4.90 17.34 9.30
CA ALA A 230 -4.70 18.77 9.08
C ALA A 230 -3.76 19.06 7.89
N SER A 231 -2.70 18.24 7.71
CA SER A 231 -1.85 18.31 6.53
C SER A 231 -2.63 18.09 5.24
N LEU A 232 -3.48 17.04 5.18
CA LEU A 232 -4.31 16.76 4.00
C LEU A 232 -5.21 17.96 3.62
N ILE A 233 -5.84 18.59 4.62
CA ILE A 233 -6.69 19.77 4.41
C ILE A 233 -5.88 20.96 3.89
N THR A 234 -4.70 21.16 4.48
CA THR A 234 -3.77 22.23 4.09
C THR A 234 -3.28 22.04 2.65
N ASP A 235 -2.88 20.83 2.29
CA ASP A 235 -2.38 20.50 0.97
C ASP A 235 -3.47 20.65 -0.10
N LEU A 236 -4.72 20.30 0.20
CA LEU A 236 -5.83 20.55 -0.72
C LEU A 236 -6.08 22.04 -0.93
N THR A 237 -6.07 22.82 0.16
CA THR A 237 -6.23 24.28 0.08
C THR A 237 -5.14 24.89 -0.80
N LEU A 238 -3.90 24.42 -0.64
CA LEU A 238 -2.78 24.83 -1.45
C LEU A 238 -2.93 24.43 -2.92
N ALA A 239 -3.41 23.20 -3.17
CA ALA A 239 -3.70 22.69 -4.51
C ALA A 239 -4.72 23.57 -5.25
N GLN A 240 -5.78 24.00 -4.54
CA GLN A 240 -6.79 24.91 -5.06
C GLN A 240 -6.24 26.30 -5.36
N VAL A 241 -5.40 26.85 -4.48
CA VAL A 241 -4.80 28.19 -4.65
C VAL A 241 -3.78 28.22 -5.79
N GLU A 242 -2.95 27.19 -5.89
CA GLU A 242 -1.84 27.13 -6.86
C GLU A 242 -2.20 26.43 -8.18
N GLY A 243 -3.42 25.90 -8.30
CA GLY A 243 -3.92 25.28 -9.51
C GLY A 243 -3.22 23.96 -9.85
N PHE A 244 -3.29 22.99 -8.95
CA PHE A 244 -2.96 21.59 -9.22
C PHE A 244 -3.98 20.66 -8.54
N ILE A 245 -4.07 19.40 -8.98
CA ILE A 245 -4.96 18.38 -8.41
C ILE A 245 -4.19 17.60 -7.35
N LEU A 246 -4.78 17.47 -6.16
CA LEU A 246 -4.17 16.71 -5.07
C LEU A 246 -4.32 15.20 -5.35
N GLY A 247 -3.22 14.46 -5.30
CA GLY A 247 -3.23 12.99 -5.27
C GLY A 247 -2.99 12.50 -3.85
N ALA A 248 -3.95 11.79 -3.25
CA ALA A 248 -3.87 11.34 -1.86
C ALA A 248 -4.06 9.82 -1.70
N LYS A 249 -3.06 9.11 -1.21
CA LYS A 249 -3.21 7.74 -0.71
C LYS A 249 -3.45 7.80 0.78
N LEU A 250 -4.64 7.43 1.23
CA LEU A 250 -5.02 7.43 2.64
C LEU A 250 -4.70 6.07 3.25
N VAL A 251 -3.85 6.03 4.28
CA VAL A 251 -3.55 4.84 5.08
C VAL A 251 -3.65 5.15 6.57
N ARG A 252 -3.71 4.13 7.43
CA ARG A 252 -3.51 4.35 8.89
C ARG A 252 -2.04 4.66 9.17
N GLY A 253 -1.19 3.64 9.09
CA GLY A 253 0.24 3.75 9.37
C GLY A 253 0.87 2.37 9.51
N ALA A 254 2.18 2.31 9.35
CA ALA A 254 2.96 1.08 9.21
C ALA A 254 4.27 1.11 10.05
N TYR A 255 4.31 1.97 11.08
CA TYR A 255 5.52 2.16 11.89
C TYR A 255 5.22 2.34 13.38
N MET A 256 4.02 1.97 13.85
CA MET A 256 3.50 2.33 15.19
C MET A 256 4.46 1.98 16.33
N GLU A 257 4.95 0.74 16.35
CA GLU A 257 5.87 0.27 17.40
C GLU A 257 7.21 1.02 17.34
N LYS A 258 7.72 1.29 16.14
CA LYS A 258 8.95 2.03 15.92
C LYS A 258 8.82 3.49 16.39
N GLU A 259 7.69 4.13 16.08
CA GLU A 259 7.38 5.49 16.51
C GLU A 259 7.30 5.61 18.04
N ARG A 260 6.56 4.71 18.70
CA ARG A 260 6.42 4.72 20.17
C ARG A 260 7.75 4.42 20.86
N LYS A 261 8.49 3.43 20.38
CA LYS A 261 9.82 3.08 20.91
C LYS A 261 10.77 4.27 20.83
N ARG A 262 10.86 4.93 19.67
CA ARG A 262 11.73 6.09 19.47
C ARG A 262 11.33 7.26 20.38
N ALA A 263 10.04 7.57 20.47
CA ALA A 263 9.51 8.63 21.33
C ALA A 263 9.88 8.40 22.81
N PHE A 264 9.76 7.15 23.28
CA PHE A 264 10.18 6.76 24.62
C PHE A 264 11.69 6.90 24.83
N GLU A 265 12.51 6.37 23.92
CA GLU A 265 13.98 6.40 24.03
C GLU A 265 14.56 7.82 23.99
N LEU A 266 13.94 8.72 23.23
CA LEU A 266 14.40 10.11 23.07
C LEU A 266 13.64 11.12 23.94
N GLY A 267 12.65 10.68 24.73
CA GLY A 267 11.94 11.51 25.70
C GLY A 267 11.01 12.57 25.11
N TYR A 268 10.43 12.34 23.92
CA TYR A 268 9.46 13.25 23.30
C TYR A 268 8.07 12.59 23.17
N ASN A 269 7.02 13.40 22.99
CA ASN A 269 5.66 12.89 22.82
C ASN A 269 5.52 12.09 21.52
N SER A 270 4.85 10.94 21.59
CA SER A 270 4.61 10.13 20.39
C SER A 270 3.86 10.93 19.32
N PRO A 271 4.30 10.91 18.04
CA PRO A 271 3.67 11.68 16.97
C PRO A 271 2.37 11.03 16.45
N ILE A 272 2.02 9.86 17.00
CA ILE A 272 0.87 9.07 16.59
C ILE A 272 -0.25 9.16 17.63
N GLN A 273 -1.47 8.89 17.17
CA GLN A 273 -2.68 8.87 17.96
C GLN A 273 -2.55 7.95 19.18
N ASN A 274 -3.25 8.31 20.25
CA ASN A 274 -3.18 7.58 21.52
C ASN A 274 -3.69 6.15 21.38
N ASP A 275 -4.71 5.96 20.55
CA ASP A 275 -5.39 4.68 20.37
C ASP A 275 -5.86 4.47 18.93
N LYS A 276 -6.34 3.25 18.68
CA LYS A 276 -6.85 2.83 17.38
C LYS A 276 -8.10 3.61 16.97
N ASP A 277 -9.00 3.90 17.90
CA ASP A 277 -10.26 4.57 17.60
C ASP A 277 -10.03 6.01 17.11
N SER A 278 -9.05 6.69 17.69
CA SER A 278 -8.60 8.01 17.24
C SER A 278 -7.98 7.96 15.83
N THR A 279 -7.21 6.92 15.53
CA THR A 279 -6.70 6.68 14.16
C THR A 279 -7.84 6.40 13.17
N ASP A 280 -8.81 5.56 13.55
CA ASP A 280 -9.96 5.22 12.73
C ASP A 280 -10.84 6.44 12.46
N ARG A 281 -11.05 7.30 13.47
CA ARG A 281 -11.77 8.56 13.34
C ARG A 281 -11.12 9.45 12.29
N ASP A 282 -9.82 9.73 12.42
CA ASP A 282 -9.11 10.63 11.50
C ASP A 282 -9.04 10.05 10.08
N TYR A 283 -8.90 8.72 9.94
CA TYR A 283 -8.99 8.03 8.66
C TYR A 283 -10.35 8.21 7.98
N ASN A 284 -11.44 7.99 8.72
CA ASN A 284 -12.80 8.11 8.18
C ASN A 284 -13.19 9.58 7.90
N LEU A 285 -12.66 10.54 8.68
CA LEU A 285 -12.77 11.97 8.39
C LEU A 285 -12.03 12.34 7.10
N ALA A 286 -10.82 11.82 6.89
CA ALA A 286 -10.06 12.04 5.66
C ALA A 286 -10.80 11.51 4.42
N ILE A 287 -11.41 10.32 4.50
CA ILE A 287 -12.26 9.78 3.43
C ILE A 287 -13.41 10.74 3.11
N SER A 288 -14.12 11.19 4.14
CA SER A 288 -15.26 12.09 3.98
C SER A 288 -14.83 13.41 3.34
N PHE A 289 -13.73 13.98 3.81
CA PHE A 289 -13.14 15.21 3.30
C PHE A 289 -12.77 15.08 1.81
N CYS A 290 -12.12 13.99 1.41
CA CYS A 290 -11.78 13.79 -0.01
C CYS A 290 -13.03 13.63 -0.89
N LEU A 291 -14.04 12.88 -0.43
CA LEU A 291 -15.32 12.74 -1.15
C LEU A 291 -16.05 14.08 -1.34
N ASP A 292 -15.98 14.96 -0.35
CA ASP A 292 -16.60 16.29 -0.42
C ASP A 292 -15.88 17.23 -1.40
N ASN A 293 -14.66 16.87 -1.85
CA ASN A 293 -13.80 17.72 -2.68
C ASN A 293 -13.30 17.03 -3.97
N LEU A 294 -14.00 16.02 -4.48
CA LEU A 294 -13.58 15.17 -5.62
C LEU A 294 -13.18 15.89 -6.91
N LYS A 295 -13.57 17.16 -7.06
CA LYS A 295 -13.14 18.01 -8.18
C LYS A 295 -11.63 18.25 -8.16
N ASP A 296 -11.06 18.45 -6.96
CA ASP A 296 -9.68 18.90 -6.76
C ASP A 296 -8.80 17.82 -6.12
N VAL A 297 -9.37 16.66 -5.73
CA VAL A 297 -8.63 15.54 -5.14
C VAL A 297 -8.99 14.20 -5.78
N ASN A 298 -7.95 13.44 -6.13
CA ASN A 298 -8.04 12.02 -6.43
C ASN A 298 -7.47 11.24 -5.24
N PHE A 299 -8.16 10.20 -4.79
CA PHE A 299 -7.69 9.45 -3.63
C PHE A 299 -7.80 7.94 -3.73
N VAL A 300 -6.91 7.28 -2.99
CA VAL A 300 -6.88 5.83 -2.81
C VAL A 300 -7.06 5.52 -1.33
N ALA A 301 -8.15 4.84 -0.98
CA ALA A 301 -8.44 4.36 0.36
C ALA A 301 -7.72 3.03 0.64
N GLY A 302 -6.49 3.12 1.15
CA GLY A 302 -5.69 1.98 1.58
C GLY A 302 -6.13 1.49 2.97
N THR A 303 -7.00 0.48 3.03
CA THR A 303 -7.51 -0.07 4.30
C THR A 303 -8.02 -1.50 4.13
N HIS A 304 -7.79 -2.31 5.16
CA HIS A 304 -8.43 -3.62 5.34
C HIS A 304 -9.57 -3.60 6.36
N ASN A 305 -9.90 -2.43 6.90
CA ASN A 305 -11.00 -2.28 7.83
C ASN A 305 -12.31 -2.17 7.04
N GLN A 306 -13.17 -3.19 7.19
CA GLN A 306 -14.48 -3.24 6.55
C GLN A 306 -15.34 -2.01 6.84
N TYR A 307 -15.41 -1.57 8.10
CA TYR A 307 -16.24 -0.44 8.51
C TYR A 307 -15.82 0.85 7.79
N SER A 308 -14.52 1.08 7.62
CA SER A 308 -14.03 2.20 6.80
C SER A 308 -14.41 2.06 5.32
N CYS A 309 -14.44 0.84 4.76
CA CYS A 309 -14.93 0.61 3.40
C CYS A 309 -16.43 0.90 3.28
N GLU A 310 -17.23 0.43 4.24
CA GLU A 310 -18.68 0.65 4.30
C GLU A 310 -19.00 2.15 4.37
N ILE A 311 -18.29 2.93 5.18
CA ILE A 311 -18.44 4.40 5.23
C ILE A 311 -18.22 5.04 3.85
N LEU A 312 -17.20 4.62 3.11
CA LEU A 312 -16.92 5.15 1.78
C LEU A 312 -18.04 4.76 0.80
N ILE A 313 -18.49 3.51 0.82
CA ILE A 313 -19.60 3.00 0.01
C ILE A 313 -20.89 3.80 0.28
N GLU A 314 -21.30 3.89 1.54
CA GLU A 314 -22.53 4.58 1.96
C GLU A 314 -22.51 6.06 1.55
N LYS A 315 -21.36 6.73 1.69
CA LYS A 315 -21.21 8.14 1.30
C LYS A 315 -21.22 8.34 -0.20
N MET A 316 -20.63 7.42 -0.97
CA MET A 316 -20.70 7.45 -2.43
C MET A 316 -22.15 7.28 -2.89
N GLU A 317 -22.87 6.29 -2.34
CA GLU A 317 -24.29 6.05 -2.65
C GLU A 317 -25.16 7.26 -2.29
N PHE A 318 -25.00 7.80 -1.07
CA PHE A 318 -25.74 8.98 -0.62
C PHE A 318 -25.53 10.20 -1.53
N LYS A 319 -24.32 10.36 -2.09
CA LYS A 319 -23.98 11.44 -3.02
C LYS A 319 -24.26 11.10 -4.48
N SER A 320 -24.81 9.92 -4.78
CA SER A 320 -25.01 9.42 -6.14
C SER A 320 -23.73 9.41 -6.99
N ILE A 321 -22.59 9.11 -6.36
CA ILE A 321 -21.30 8.93 -7.04
C ILE A 321 -21.24 7.51 -7.59
N GLU A 322 -20.88 7.36 -8.86
CA GLU A 322 -20.74 6.04 -9.49
C GLU A 322 -19.68 5.18 -8.78
N ASN A 323 -19.94 3.88 -8.62
CA ASN A 323 -19.03 2.95 -7.93
C ASN A 323 -17.62 2.94 -8.55
N ASN A 324 -17.54 3.08 -9.87
CA ASN A 324 -16.30 3.11 -10.65
C ASN A 324 -15.79 4.54 -10.95
N HIS A 325 -16.17 5.54 -10.14
CA HIS A 325 -15.69 6.91 -10.30
C HIS A 325 -14.14 6.96 -10.34
N SER A 326 -13.56 7.52 -11.41
CA SER A 326 -12.13 7.42 -11.73
C SER A 326 -11.18 7.99 -10.67
N ASN A 327 -11.68 8.90 -9.83
CA ASN A 327 -10.88 9.58 -8.80
C ASN A 327 -10.83 8.82 -7.48
N ILE A 328 -11.52 7.67 -7.36
CA ILE A 328 -11.65 6.90 -6.12
C ILE A 328 -11.18 5.48 -6.38
N TYR A 329 -10.27 4.99 -5.55
CA TYR A 329 -9.89 3.58 -5.52
C TYR A 329 -9.90 3.05 -4.08
N PHE A 330 -10.34 1.81 -3.91
CA PHE A 330 -10.06 1.03 -2.72
C PHE A 330 -8.74 0.27 -2.89
N SER A 331 -7.98 0.10 -1.81
CA SER A 331 -6.77 -0.71 -1.87
C SER A 331 -6.51 -1.55 -0.62
N GLN A 332 -6.05 -2.77 -0.86
CA GLN A 332 -5.64 -3.74 0.17
C GLN A 332 -4.30 -4.38 -0.23
N LEU A 333 -3.58 -4.94 0.73
CA LEU A 333 -2.41 -5.78 0.44
C LEU A 333 -2.79 -7.09 -0.24
N LEU A 334 -1.93 -7.59 -1.13
CA LEU A 334 -2.02 -8.94 -1.67
C LEU A 334 -2.05 -9.98 -0.55
N GLY A 335 -2.91 -10.98 -0.70
CA GLY A 335 -3.02 -12.09 0.24
C GLY A 335 -3.73 -11.74 1.54
N MET A 336 -4.34 -10.55 1.67
CA MET A 336 -5.13 -10.15 2.84
C MET A 336 -6.47 -9.52 2.44
N SER A 337 -7.54 -9.87 3.17
CA SER A 337 -8.88 -9.29 3.03
C SER A 337 -9.42 -9.38 1.60
N ASP A 338 -9.29 -10.57 1.02
CA ASP A 338 -9.83 -10.88 -0.30
C ASP A 338 -11.35 -10.70 -0.32
N ASN A 339 -12.02 -11.01 0.80
CA ASN A 339 -13.43 -10.74 0.95
C ASN A 339 -13.81 -9.26 0.75
N LEU A 340 -12.92 -8.29 1.00
CA LEU A 340 -13.17 -6.89 0.67
C LEU A 340 -12.92 -6.64 -0.82
N SER A 341 -11.71 -6.94 -1.30
CA SER A 341 -11.27 -6.56 -2.64
C SER A 341 -12.14 -7.16 -3.75
N PHE A 342 -12.44 -8.46 -3.67
CA PHE A 342 -13.16 -9.17 -4.72
C PHE A 342 -14.66 -8.86 -4.69
N ASN A 343 -15.26 -8.64 -3.51
CA ASN A 343 -16.65 -8.21 -3.41
C ASN A 343 -16.84 -6.76 -3.88
N LEU A 344 -15.93 -5.84 -3.52
CA LEU A 344 -15.91 -4.47 -4.06
C LEU A 344 -15.82 -4.47 -5.59
N SER A 345 -14.87 -5.23 -6.15
CA SER A 345 -14.72 -5.37 -7.61
C SER A 345 -15.97 -5.93 -8.27
N ASN A 346 -16.58 -6.97 -7.68
CA ASN A 346 -17.83 -7.55 -8.18
C ASN A 346 -19.01 -6.56 -8.13
N ALA A 347 -18.99 -5.59 -7.21
CA ALA A 347 -19.94 -4.49 -7.14
C ALA A 347 -19.53 -3.26 -7.98
N ASN A 348 -18.58 -3.42 -8.91
CA ASN A 348 -18.10 -2.41 -9.84
C ASN A 348 -17.38 -1.21 -9.17
N TYR A 349 -16.79 -1.41 -7.99
CA TYR A 349 -15.87 -0.43 -7.41
C TYR A 349 -14.47 -0.57 -8.01
N ASN A 350 -13.76 0.55 -8.12
CA ASN A 350 -12.34 0.56 -8.48
C ASN A 350 -11.50 0.00 -7.32
N VAL A 351 -10.82 -1.12 -7.53
CA VAL A 351 -10.02 -1.80 -6.50
C VAL A 351 -8.63 -2.11 -7.02
N ALA A 352 -7.60 -1.92 -6.19
CA ALA A 352 -6.25 -2.39 -6.50
C ALA A 352 -5.58 -3.06 -5.30
N LYS A 353 -4.89 -4.18 -5.54
CA LYS A 353 -4.04 -4.82 -4.54
C LYS A 353 -2.62 -4.26 -4.60
N TYR A 354 -2.07 -3.90 -3.45
CA TYR A 354 -0.64 -3.60 -3.30
C TYR A 354 0.14 -4.92 -3.26
N VAL A 355 1.04 -5.10 -4.23
CA VAL A 355 1.74 -6.36 -4.53
C VAL A 355 3.25 -6.16 -4.36
N PRO A 356 3.80 -6.55 -3.19
CA PRO A 356 5.23 -6.62 -2.94
C PRO A 356 5.93 -7.56 -3.94
N TYR A 357 7.10 -7.18 -4.43
CA TYR A 357 7.95 -8.07 -5.21
C TYR A 357 9.44 -7.74 -5.02
N GLY A 358 10.30 -8.70 -5.32
CA GLY A 358 11.75 -8.55 -5.22
C GLY A 358 12.44 -9.81 -4.71
N PRO A 359 13.78 -9.83 -4.65
CA PRO A 359 14.54 -10.98 -4.19
C PRO A 359 14.09 -11.41 -2.79
N VAL A 360 13.87 -12.72 -2.59
CA VAL A 360 13.27 -13.23 -1.32
C VAL A 360 13.97 -12.66 -0.08
N LYS A 361 15.30 -12.60 -0.08
CA LYS A 361 16.07 -12.09 1.07
C LYS A 361 15.82 -10.62 1.37
N ALA A 362 15.64 -9.80 0.33
CA ALA A 362 15.42 -8.36 0.46
C ALA A 362 13.98 -8.05 0.91
N VAL A 363 13.01 -8.90 0.57
CA VAL A 363 11.59 -8.74 0.91
C VAL A 363 11.25 -9.29 2.32
N LEU A 364 12.07 -10.18 2.88
CA LEU A 364 11.82 -10.77 4.20
C LEU A 364 11.64 -9.73 5.35
N PRO A 365 12.48 -8.67 5.47
CA PRO A 365 12.26 -7.62 6.46
C PRO A 365 10.86 -6.99 6.37
N TYR A 366 10.39 -6.69 5.14
CA TYR A 366 9.05 -6.19 4.90
C TYR A 366 7.98 -7.17 5.42
N LEU A 367 8.11 -8.46 5.09
CA LEU A 367 7.15 -9.50 5.52
C LEU A 367 7.11 -9.68 7.04
N PHE A 368 8.26 -9.62 7.72
CA PHE A 368 8.31 -9.72 9.18
C PHE A 368 7.62 -8.55 9.84
N ARG A 369 7.89 -7.33 9.38
CA ARG A 369 7.22 -6.14 9.91
C ARG A 369 5.70 -6.21 9.70
N ARG A 370 5.24 -6.66 8.53
CA ARG A 370 3.79 -6.89 8.29
C ARG A 370 3.21 -7.95 9.22
N ALA A 371 3.94 -9.02 9.51
CA ALA A 371 3.48 -10.03 10.45
C ALA A 371 3.37 -9.48 11.88
N GLU A 372 4.40 -8.75 12.36
CA GLU A 372 4.43 -8.09 13.67
C GLU A 372 3.29 -7.07 13.82
N GLU A 373 3.08 -6.19 12.85
CA GLU A 373 1.98 -5.23 12.86
C GLU A 373 0.60 -5.90 12.87
N ASN A 374 0.42 -6.99 12.12
CA ASN A 374 -0.84 -7.71 12.09
C ASN A 374 -1.14 -8.46 13.40
N THR A 375 -0.13 -8.74 14.24
CA THR A 375 -0.39 -9.24 15.61
C THR A 375 -1.03 -8.18 16.51
N ALA A 376 -0.73 -6.90 16.29
CA ALA A 376 -1.45 -5.80 16.94
C ALA A 376 -2.91 -5.68 16.43
N ILE A 377 -3.22 -6.28 15.28
CA ILE A 377 -4.55 -6.39 14.68
C ILE A 377 -5.06 -7.85 14.78
N ALA A 378 -4.97 -8.46 15.99
CA ALA A 378 -5.35 -9.85 16.24
C ALA A 378 -6.73 -10.27 15.67
N GLY A 379 -7.66 -9.33 15.49
CA GLY A 379 -8.97 -9.59 14.89
C GLY A 379 -8.95 -9.90 13.38
N GLN A 380 -8.02 -9.34 12.60
CA GLN A 380 -8.05 -9.46 11.14
C GLN A 380 -7.60 -10.85 10.67
N MET A 381 -6.58 -11.42 11.30
CA MET A 381 -6.10 -12.78 11.00
C MET A 381 -7.14 -13.86 11.36
N GLY A 382 -7.80 -13.71 12.51
CA GLY A 382 -8.90 -14.61 12.90
C GLY A 382 -10.08 -14.54 11.94
N ARG A 383 -10.40 -13.32 11.46
CA ARG A 383 -11.43 -13.12 10.45
C ARG A 383 -11.10 -13.80 9.12
N GLU A 384 -9.88 -13.61 8.62
CA GLU A 384 -9.45 -14.24 7.36
C GLU A 384 -9.57 -15.77 7.44
N LEU A 385 -9.10 -16.36 8.55
CA LEU A 385 -9.20 -17.79 8.79
C LEU A 385 -10.67 -18.26 8.84
N LYS A 386 -11.57 -17.48 9.46
CA LYS A 386 -13.01 -17.77 9.50
C LYS A 386 -13.63 -17.77 8.11
N LEU A 387 -13.28 -16.80 7.26
CA LEU A 387 -13.78 -16.69 5.89
C LEU A 387 -13.29 -17.83 5.00
N ILE A 388 -12.00 -18.16 5.07
CA ILE A 388 -11.41 -19.31 4.37
C ILE A 388 -12.10 -20.61 4.83
N SER A 389 -12.31 -20.79 6.14
CA SER A 389 -12.99 -21.96 6.69
C SER A 389 -14.45 -22.07 6.20
N SER A 390 -15.13 -20.93 6.09
CA SER A 390 -16.51 -20.87 5.59
C SER A 390 -16.57 -21.27 4.11
N GLU A 391 -15.59 -20.83 3.31
CA GLU A 391 -15.49 -21.22 1.90
C GLU A 391 -15.15 -22.71 1.72
N ILE A 392 -14.21 -23.23 2.50
CA ILE A 392 -13.87 -24.68 2.49
C ILE A 392 -15.13 -25.50 2.78
N LYS A 393 -15.91 -25.11 3.80
CA LYS A 393 -17.19 -25.75 4.13
C LYS A 393 -18.21 -25.63 3.00
N ARG A 394 -18.30 -24.47 2.34
CA ARG A 394 -19.19 -24.23 1.19
C ARG A 394 -18.83 -25.15 0.01
N ARG A 395 -17.54 -25.32 -0.29
CA ARG A 395 -17.04 -26.20 -1.37
C ARG A 395 -17.05 -27.69 -1.02
N LYS A 396 -17.18 -28.04 0.26
CA LYS A 396 -17.14 -29.43 0.77
C LYS A 396 -15.81 -30.13 0.51
N ILE A 397 -14.69 -29.44 0.73
CA ILE A 397 -13.32 -29.94 0.46
C ILE A 397 -12.48 -30.18 1.71
#